data_AF-A0A4Q2XGY8-F1
#
_entry.id   AF-A0A4Q2XGY8-F1
#
_cell.length_a   1.000
_cell.length_b   1.000
_cell.length_c   1.000
_cell.angle_alpha   90.00
_cell.angle_beta   90.00
_cell.angle_gamma   90.00
#
_symmetry.space_group_name_H-M   'P 1'
#
loop_
_entity.id
_entity.type
_entity.pdbx_description
1 polymer ?
#
loop_
_entity_poly.entity_id
_entity_poly.type
_entity_poly.pdbx_seq_one_letter_code
_entity_poly.pdbx_strand_id
1 'polypeptide(L)'
;MSKLSKILLAVVIVSLLVASRQADEAERLQTENRSLERQVGRLTTPVHQPPHDTSRSRGGTGEVPRPKPGLEVEEALRQQIVNADNGIHEDYGTHFSLMEEGQDGVSPAAAKAAGLTGEESEQVSRILKKAWDSAAEDFARRAELIEEDSDEKAGRTVYMISARADRGWGLKDVLLAELGDAVGAEKRALLMRGYQSNRFFGGFGADDVRLEFTAGASKYSFTYLNPLDGSDTYYGSSPLEEFSHRFGDSFEIPGISRSEK
;
A
#
# COMPACT_ATOMS: atom_id res chain seq x y z
N MET A 1 11.93 41.46 34.50
CA MET A 1 11.05 40.76 33.53
C MET A 1 9.90 40.10 34.28
N SER A 2 8.66 40.38 33.90
CA SER A 2 7.48 39.73 34.50
C SER A 2 7.41 38.25 34.08
N LYS A 3 6.68 37.41 34.83
CA LYS A 3 6.46 35.99 34.47
C LYS A 3 5.86 35.84 33.07
N LEU A 4 4.97 36.76 32.69
CA LEU A 4 4.37 36.86 31.35
C LEU A 4 5.41 37.08 30.24
N SER A 5 6.39 37.95 30.45
CA SER A 5 7.46 38.18 29.47
C SER A 5 8.33 36.94 29.22
N LYS A 6 8.52 36.08 30.23
CA LYS A 6 9.31 34.84 30.09
C LYS A 6 8.57 33.77 29.29
N ILE A 7 7.25 33.66 29.48
CA ILE A 7 6.40 32.70 28.75
C ILE A 7 6.34 33.09 27.26
N LEU A 8 6.12 34.38 26.96
CA LEU A 8 6.12 34.89 25.59
C LEU A 8 7.44 34.64 24.87
N LEU A 9 8.57 34.85 25.55
CA LEU A 9 9.89 34.59 24.97
C LEU A 9 10.11 33.10 24.67
N ALA A 10 9.65 32.20 25.55
CA ALA A 10 9.75 30.76 25.32
C ALA A 10 8.94 30.28 24.12
N VAL A 11 7.71 30.80 23.95
CA VAL A 11 6.85 30.47 22.80
C VAL A 11 7.50 30.92 21.49
N VAL A 12 8.04 32.14 21.44
CA VAL A 12 8.72 32.67 20.24
C VAL A 12 9.94 31.81 19.87
N ILE A 13 10.72 31.36 20.85
CA ILE A 13 11.89 30.50 20.60
C ILE A 13 11.47 29.13 20.03
N VAL A 14 10.42 28.51 20.58
CA VAL A 14 9.92 27.23 20.09
C VAL A 14 9.38 27.36 18.66
N SER A 15 8.61 28.42 18.36
CA SER A 15 8.11 28.67 17.01
C SER A 15 9.24 28.89 16.00
N LEU A 16 10.31 29.59 16.38
CA LEU A 16 11.48 29.78 15.54
C LEU A 16 12.24 28.46 15.28
N LEU A 17 12.33 27.57 16.27
CA LEU A 17 12.96 26.26 16.12
C LEU A 17 12.16 25.34 15.19
N VAL A 18 10.84 25.35 15.29
CA VAL A 18 9.96 24.58 14.38
C VAL A 18 10.07 25.11 12.95
N ALA A 19 10.03 26.43 12.77
CA ALA A 19 10.20 27.05 11.46
C ALA A 19 11.58 26.75 10.84
N SER A 20 12.65 26.74 11.64
CA SER A 20 13.99 26.35 11.17
C SER A 20 14.03 24.90 10.70
N ARG A 21 13.43 23.96 11.46
CA ARG A 21 13.36 22.55 11.04
C ARG A 21 12.58 22.37 9.75
N GLN A 22 11.45 23.07 9.62
CA GLN A 22 10.64 23.01 8.40
C GLN A 22 11.40 23.57 7.18
N ALA A 23 12.22 24.61 7.37
CA ALA A 23 13.08 25.15 6.33
C ALA A 23 14.18 24.16 5.89
N ASP A 24 14.85 23.51 6.85
CA ASP A 24 15.88 22.51 6.58
C ASP A 24 15.30 21.29 5.84
N GLU A 25 14.10 20.85 6.21
CA GLU A 25 13.39 19.74 5.56
C GLU A 25 12.96 20.09 4.13
N ALA A 26 12.48 21.33 3.91
CA ALA A 26 12.16 21.82 2.58
C ALA A 26 13.40 21.90 1.66
N GLU A 27 14.55 22.34 2.19
CA GLU A 27 15.80 22.40 1.42
C GLU A 27 16.32 20.99 1.07
N ARG A 28 16.20 20.05 2.02
CA ARG A 28 16.53 18.64 1.78
C ARG A 28 15.67 18.06 0.67
N LEU A 29 14.35 18.23 0.73
CA LEU A 29 13.42 17.74 -0.29
C LEU A 29 13.67 18.38 -1.66
N GLN A 30 14.00 19.67 -1.72
CA GLN A 30 14.41 20.32 -2.98
C GLN A 30 15.70 19.74 -3.54
N THR A 31 16.66 19.39 -2.67
CA THR A 31 17.93 18.80 -3.09
C THR A 31 17.74 17.39 -3.62
N GLU A 32 16.89 16.59 -2.97
CA GLU A 32 16.49 15.26 -3.44
C GLU A 32 15.76 15.34 -4.79
N ASN A 33 14.83 16.29 -4.97
CA ASN A 33 14.16 16.50 -6.26
C ASN A 33 15.13 16.88 -7.38
N ARG A 34 16.06 17.81 -7.14
CA ARG A 34 17.10 18.17 -8.15
C ARG A 34 18.05 17.01 -8.46
N SER A 35 18.23 16.06 -7.54
CA SER A 35 19.01 14.84 -7.76
C SER A 35 18.24 13.88 -8.65
N LEU A 36 16.95 13.67 -8.36
CA LEU A 36 16.05 12.84 -9.17
C LEU A 36 15.88 13.39 -10.58
N GLU A 37 15.67 14.70 -10.76
CA GLU A 37 15.62 15.35 -12.06
C GLU A 37 16.92 15.16 -12.86
N ARG A 38 18.08 15.18 -12.20
CA ARG A 38 19.37 14.88 -12.84
C ARG A 38 19.51 13.41 -13.23
N GLN A 39 18.95 12.49 -12.45
CA GLN A 39 18.93 11.06 -12.81
C GLN A 39 17.99 10.80 -13.99
N VAL A 40 16.80 11.39 -13.97
CA VAL A 40 15.84 11.31 -15.08
C VAL A 40 16.43 11.97 -16.34
N GLY A 41 17.05 13.14 -16.22
CA GLY A 41 17.71 13.83 -17.33
C GLY A 41 18.87 13.05 -17.96
N ARG A 42 19.57 12.20 -17.19
CA ARG A 42 20.58 11.28 -17.72
C ARG A 42 19.95 10.12 -18.48
N LEU A 43 18.78 9.64 -18.05
CA LEU A 43 18.02 8.59 -18.73
C LEU A 43 17.30 9.11 -19.98
N THR A 44 17.02 10.41 -20.06
CA THR A 44 16.31 11.05 -21.19
C THR A 44 17.22 11.85 -22.12
N THR A 45 18.53 11.63 -22.09
CA THR A 45 19.45 12.27 -23.06
C THR A 45 18.93 11.99 -24.47
N PRO A 46 18.50 13.02 -25.23
CA PRO A 46 17.93 12.81 -26.55
C PRO A 46 18.99 12.20 -27.45
N VAL A 47 18.67 11.06 -28.06
CA VAL A 47 19.43 10.49 -29.16
C VAL A 47 19.52 11.58 -30.23
N HIS A 48 20.68 12.21 -30.31
CA HIS A 48 20.98 13.20 -31.34
C HIS A 48 20.93 12.45 -32.67
N GLN A 49 19.82 12.62 -33.39
CA GLN A 49 19.63 12.03 -34.72
C GLN A 49 20.66 12.69 -35.64
N PRO A 50 21.68 11.97 -36.13
CA PRO A 50 22.58 12.55 -37.11
C PRO A 50 21.84 12.63 -38.46
N PRO A 51 22.18 13.62 -39.30
CA PRO A 51 21.58 13.74 -40.61
C PRO A 51 21.92 12.51 -41.45
N HIS A 52 20.96 12.07 -42.25
CA HIS A 52 21.11 11.00 -43.21
C HIS A 52 22.38 11.19 -44.04
N ASP A 53 23.33 10.28 -43.89
CA ASP A 53 24.38 10.08 -44.87
C ASP A 53 24.61 8.60 -45.11
N THR A 54 24.42 8.23 -46.37
CA THR A 54 24.57 6.87 -46.89
C THR A 54 26.06 6.57 -47.06
N SER A 55 26.66 5.73 -46.20
CA SER A 55 27.77 4.83 -46.59
C SER A 55 28.33 3.96 -45.45
N ARG A 56 28.42 2.66 -45.76
CA ARG A 56 29.44 1.65 -45.39
C ARG A 56 29.97 1.56 -43.94
N SER A 57 29.71 0.37 -43.38
CA SER A 57 30.66 -0.53 -42.69
C SER A 57 31.36 0.00 -41.43
N ARG A 58 31.13 -0.65 -40.28
CA ARG A 58 32.11 -1.50 -39.56
C ARG A 58 31.53 -1.92 -38.20
N GLY A 59 31.81 -3.16 -37.81
CA GLY A 59 31.17 -3.84 -36.68
C GLY A 59 31.47 -3.26 -35.30
N GLY A 60 30.50 -3.44 -34.42
CA GLY A 60 30.56 -3.15 -33.00
C GLY A 60 29.34 -3.80 -32.36
N THR A 61 29.43 -5.09 -32.06
CA THR A 61 28.46 -5.80 -31.23
C THR A 61 28.58 -5.28 -29.79
N GLY A 62 28.04 -4.10 -29.54
CA GLY A 62 27.67 -3.70 -28.19
C GLY A 62 26.46 -4.52 -27.80
N GLU A 63 26.69 -5.66 -27.15
CA GLU A 63 25.64 -6.35 -26.41
C GLU A 63 25.08 -5.36 -25.38
N VAL A 64 23.93 -4.78 -25.71
CA VAL A 64 23.01 -4.27 -24.68
C VAL A 64 22.79 -5.45 -23.73
N PRO A 65 23.06 -5.32 -22.43
CA PRO A 65 22.83 -6.42 -21.50
C PRO A 65 21.35 -6.79 -21.62
N ARG A 66 21.06 -7.97 -22.16
CA ARG A 66 19.69 -8.48 -22.12
C ARG A 66 19.33 -8.59 -20.63
N PRO A 67 18.16 -8.07 -20.21
CA PRO A 67 17.66 -8.31 -18.87
C PRO A 67 17.67 -9.81 -18.61
N LYS A 68 18.05 -10.23 -17.39
CA LYS A 68 18.04 -11.66 -17.06
C LYS A 68 16.61 -12.19 -17.25
N PRO A 69 16.39 -13.36 -17.87
CA PRO A 69 15.06 -13.89 -18.18
C PRO A 69 14.08 -14.00 -17.01
N GLY A 70 14.55 -13.96 -15.75
CA GLY A 70 13.70 -13.95 -14.55
C GLY A 70 13.19 -12.58 -14.11
N LEU A 71 13.87 -11.49 -14.50
CA LEU A 71 13.46 -10.12 -14.12
C LEU A 71 12.26 -9.63 -14.94
N GLU A 72 12.20 -9.98 -16.23
CA GLU A 72 11.09 -9.58 -17.10
C GLU A 72 9.75 -10.20 -16.66
N VAL A 73 9.77 -11.45 -16.17
CA VAL A 73 8.56 -12.14 -15.70
C VAL A 73 8.06 -11.53 -14.39
N GLU A 74 8.95 -11.19 -13.47
CA GLU A 74 8.58 -10.53 -12.20
C GLU A 74 8.09 -9.09 -12.43
N GLU A 75 8.74 -8.33 -13.31
CA GLU A 75 8.31 -6.97 -13.63
C GLU A 75 6.96 -6.96 -14.37
N ALA A 76 6.73 -7.90 -15.28
CA ALA A 76 5.43 -8.11 -15.92
C ALA A 76 4.34 -8.50 -14.90
N LEU A 77 4.67 -9.36 -13.92
CA LEU A 77 3.74 -9.75 -12.87
C LEU A 77 3.42 -8.57 -11.93
N ARG A 78 4.42 -7.76 -11.57
CA ARG A 78 4.21 -6.52 -10.80
C ARG A 78 3.30 -5.56 -11.56
N GLN A 79 3.54 -5.36 -12.85
CA GLN A 79 2.69 -4.52 -13.67
C GLN A 79 1.25 -5.06 -13.76
N GLN A 80 1.10 -6.38 -13.84
CA GLN A 80 -0.21 -7.03 -13.82
C GLN A 80 -0.96 -6.79 -12.49
N ILE A 81 -0.26 -6.86 -11.35
CA ILE A 81 -0.85 -6.55 -10.04
C ILE A 81 -1.28 -5.09 -9.98
N VAL A 82 -0.44 -4.16 -10.46
CA VAL A 82 -0.80 -2.73 -10.54
C VAL A 82 -2.04 -2.51 -11.40
N ASN A 83 -2.11 -3.18 -12.56
CA ASN A 83 -3.27 -3.08 -13.44
C ASN A 83 -4.54 -3.65 -12.75
N ALA A 84 -4.41 -4.80 -12.07
CA ALA A 84 -5.52 -5.41 -11.33
C ALA A 84 -6.00 -4.52 -10.16
N ASP A 85 -5.07 -3.90 -9.43
CA ASP A 85 -5.37 -2.96 -8.34
C ASP A 85 -6.11 -1.71 -8.86
N ASN A 86 -5.77 -1.25 -10.07
CA ASN A 86 -6.43 -0.13 -10.75
C ASN A 86 -7.77 -0.53 -11.44
N GLY A 87 -8.25 -1.77 -11.26
CA GLY A 87 -9.46 -2.27 -11.92
C GLY A 87 -9.32 -2.46 -13.43
N ILE A 88 -8.10 -2.37 -13.97
CA ILE A 88 -7.79 -2.69 -15.36
C ILE A 88 -7.63 -4.20 -15.46
N HIS A 89 -8.76 -4.89 -15.57
CA HIS A 89 -8.77 -6.29 -15.93
C HIS A 89 -8.61 -6.40 -17.45
N GLU A 90 -7.40 -6.67 -17.92
CA GLU A 90 -7.24 -7.24 -19.25
C GLU A 90 -8.09 -8.53 -19.29
N ASP A 91 -8.97 -8.62 -20.28
CA ASP A 91 -9.97 -9.68 -20.42
C ASP A 91 -9.30 -11.02 -20.72
N TYR A 92 -8.75 -11.65 -19.69
CA TYR A 92 -8.06 -12.93 -19.74
C TYR A 92 -9.02 -14.13 -19.59
N GLY A 93 -10.33 -13.93 -19.76
CA GLY A 93 -11.33 -15.01 -19.82
C GLY A 93 -11.53 -15.79 -18.52
N THR A 94 -10.96 -15.34 -17.39
CA THR A 94 -11.08 -15.98 -16.08
C THR A 94 -11.32 -14.93 -14.99
N HIS A 95 -12.60 -14.59 -14.76
CA HIS A 95 -13.01 -13.78 -13.62
C HIS A 95 -13.11 -14.66 -12.37
N PHE A 96 -12.01 -14.82 -11.64
CA PHE A 96 -12.06 -15.34 -10.29
C PHE A 96 -11.40 -14.35 -9.33
N SER A 97 -11.88 -14.31 -8.09
CA SER A 97 -11.16 -13.65 -7.00
C SER A 97 -10.26 -14.67 -6.34
N LEU A 98 -9.03 -14.28 -5.97
CA LEU A 98 -8.11 -15.17 -5.27
C LEU A 98 -8.72 -15.64 -3.94
N MET A 99 -9.46 -14.77 -3.27
CA MET A 99 -10.24 -15.08 -2.07
C MET A 99 -11.68 -14.59 -2.25
N GLU A 100 -12.63 -15.31 -1.67
CA GLU A 100 -14.02 -14.86 -1.57
C GLU A 100 -14.17 -13.85 -0.42
N GLU A 101 -15.16 -12.96 -0.53
CA GLU A 101 -15.47 -12.01 0.54
C GLU A 101 -15.88 -12.77 1.81
N GLY A 102 -15.26 -12.43 2.94
CA GLY A 102 -15.52 -13.09 4.22
C GLY A 102 -14.94 -14.51 4.38
N GLN A 103 -14.11 -15.00 3.44
CA GLN A 103 -13.44 -16.29 3.57
C GLN A 103 -11.94 -16.19 3.84
N ASP A 104 -11.46 -17.03 4.76
CA ASP A 104 -10.04 -17.22 5.07
C ASP A 104 -9.45 -18.31 4.16
N GLY A 105 -9.19 -17.99 2.89
CA GLY A 105 -8.50 -18.93 2.00
C GLY A 105 -8.64 -18.69 0.50
N VAL A 106 -7.99 -19.56 -0.28
CA VAL A 106 -8.11 -19.55 -1.73
C VAL A 106 -9.53 -19.92 -2.15
N SER A 107 -10.11 -19.16 -3.07
CA SER A 107 -11.45 -19.47 -3.57
C SER A 107 -11.44 -20.79 -4.36
N PRO A 108 -12.55 -21.56 -4.36
CA PRO A 108 -12.66 -22.76 -5.19
C PRO A 108 -12.45 -22.47 -6.68
N ALA A 109 -12.88 -21.29 -7.16
CA ALA A 109 -12.69 -20.86 -8.54
C ALA A 109 -11.21 -20.62 -8.87
N ALA A 110 -10.46 -19.95 -7.98
CA ALA A 110 -9.02 -19.73 -8.12
C ALA A 110 -8.24 -21.04 -8.06
N ALA A 111 -8.56 -21.91 -7.10
CA ALA A 111 -7.94 -23.23 -6.98
C ALA A 111 -8.15 -24.07 -8.23
N LYS A 112 -9.39 -24.09 -8.78
CA LYS A 112 -9.71 -24.77 -10.02
C LYS A 112 -8.97 -24.18 -11.22
N ALA A 113 -8.93 -22.85 -11.34
CA ALA A 113 -8.28 -22.17 -12.46
C ALA A 113 -6.76 -22.38 -12.48
N ALA A 114 -6.12 -22.40 -11.32
CA ALA A 114 -4.69 -22.67 -11.18
C ALA A 114 -4.33 -24.18 -11.15
N GLY A 115 -5.33 -25.07 -11.21
CA GLY A 115 -5.12 -26.52 -11.15
C GLY A 115 -4.46 -26.97 -9.85
N LEU A 116 -4.88 -26.39 -8.72
CA LEU A 116 -4.37 -26.75 -7.41
C LEU A 116 -4.87 -28.13 -6.98
N THR A 117 -3.99 -28.94 -6.39
CA THR A 117 -4.40 -30.12 -5.61
C THR A 117 -5.05 -29.70 -4.29
N GLY A 118 -5.62 -30.66 -3.55
CA GLY A 118 -6.15 -30.38 -2.21
C GLY A 118 -5.08 -29.85 -1.25
N GLU A 119 -3.90 -30.49 -1.25
CA GLU A 119 -2.76 -30.09 -0.43
C GLU A 119 -2.23 -28.69 -0.82
N GLU A 120 -2.10 -28.43 -2.12
CA GLU A 120 -1.69 -27.10 -2.61
C GLU A 120 -2.73 -26.02 -2.23
N SER A 121 -4.02 -26.33 -2.33
CA SER A 121 -5.10 -25.40 -1.97
C SER A 121 -5.03 -25.04 -0.48
N GLU A 122 -4.82 -26.03 0.39
CA GLU A 122 -4.64 -25.80 1.82
C GLU A 122 -3.39 -24.97 2.12
N GLN A 123 -2.28 -25.24 1.43
CA GLN A 123 -1.04 -24.48 1.59
C GLN A 123 -1.20 -23.03 1.14
N VAL A 124 -1.81 -22.79 -0.02
CA VAL A 124 -2.11 -21.44 -0.51
C VAL A 124 -3.04 -20.72 0.47
N SER A 125 -4.09 -21.36 0.98
CA SER A 125 -4.97 -20.76 2.00
C SER A 125 -4.21 -20.34 3.27
N ARG A 126 -3.26 -21.16 3.75
CA ARG A 126 -2.42 -20.79 4.91
C ARG A 126 -1.53 -19.58 4.61
N ILE A 127 -0.93 -19.52 3.43
CA ILE A 127 -0.09 -18.39 3.00
C ILE A 127 -0.93 -17.11 2.92
N LEU A 128 -2.11 -17.18 2.29
CA LEU A 128 -3.01 -16.05 2.18
C LEU A 128 -3.46 -15.55 3.55
N LYS A 129 -3.88 -16.46 4.44
CA LYS A 129 -4.23 -16.10 5.82
C LYS A 129 -3.08 -15.40 6.53
N LYS A 130 -1.87 -15.97 6.49
CA LYS A 130 -0.68 -15.37 7.09
C LYS A 130 -0.37 -13.98 6.52
N ALA A 131 -0.48 -13.80 5.21
CA ALA A 131 -0.27 -12.51 4.57
C ALA A 131 -1.31 -11.47 5.00
N TRP A 132 -2.58 -11.86 5.11
CA TRP A 132 -3.67 -11.01 5.59
C TRP A 132 -3.54 -10.66 7.08
N ASP A 133 -3.12 -11.61 7.90
CA ASP A 133 -2.88 -11.38 9.33
C ASP A 133 -1.69 -10.42 9.51
N SER A 134 -0.59 -10.63 8.77
CA SER A 134 0.58 -9.74 8.78
C SER A 134 0.24 -8.31 8.31
N ALA A 135 -0.59 -8.18 7.27
CA ALA A 135 -1.06 -6.90 6.79
C ALA A 135 -1.99 -6.20 7.80
N ALA A 136 -2.81 -6.97 8.53
CA ALA A 136 -3.72 -6.46 9.55
C ALA A 136 -2.94 -5.95 10.77
N GLU A 137 -1.95 -6.71 11.24
CA GLU A 137 -1.05 -6.29 12.31
C GLU A 137 -0.26 -5.02 11.92
N ASP A 138 0.25 -4.95 10.69
CA ASP A 138 0.93 -3.75 10.21
C ASP A 138 0.00 -2.53 10.12
N PHE A 139 -1.22 -2.73 9.63
CA PHE A 139 -2.24 -1.69 9.56
C PHE A 139 -2.58 -1.14 10.95
N ALA A 140 -2.86 -2.03 11.90
CA ALA A 140 -3.15 -1.69 13.29
C ALA A 140 -1.98 -0.94 13.95
N ARG A 141 -0.75 -1.41 13.76
CA ARG A 141 0.45 -0.79 14.34
C ARG A 141 0.72 0.64 13.85
N ARG A 142 0.30 0.96 12.61
CA ARG A 142 0.45 2.29 12.01
C ARG A 142 -0.70 3.24 12.37
N ALA A 143 -1.68 2.79 13.15
CA ALA A 143 -2.81 3.63 13.51
C ALA A 143 -2.41 4.68 14.55
N GLU A 144 -2.69 5.94 14.21
CA GLU A 144 -2.48 7.10 15.06
C GLU A 144 -3.83 7.77 15.33
N LEU A 145 -4.14 7.99 16.60
CA LEU A 145 -5.33 8.73 17.01
C LEU A 145 -5.17 10.21 16.63
N ILE A 146 -6.15 10.78 15.94
CA ILE A 146 -6.20 12.21 15.64
C ILE A 146 -7.10 12.89 16.66
N GLU A 147 -6.51 13.36 17.75
CA GLU A 147 -7.25 13.98 18.87
C GLU A 147 -8.03 15.23 18.45
N GLU A 148 -7.47 16.05 17.56
CA GLU A 148 -8.09 17.30 17.10
C GLU A 148 -9.39 17.07 16.30
N ASP A 149 -9.46 15.94 15.59
CA ASP A 149 -10.66 15.52 14.85
C ASP A 149 -11.61 14.68 15.70
N SER A 150 -11.14 14.16 16.83
CA SER A 150 -11.96 13.35 17.74
C SER A 150 -12.79 14.26 18.65
N ASP A 151 -13.99 13.80 19.02
CA ASP A 151 -14.89 14.51 19.93
C ASP A 151 -15.53 13.51 20.88
N GLU A 152 -14.96 13.40 22.08
CA GLU A 152 -15.45 12.51 23.13
C GLU A 152 -16.90 12.80 23.53
N LYS A 153 -17.33 14.07 23.51
CA LYS A 153 -18.71 14.44 23.87
C LYS A 153 -19.70 14.03 22.79
N ALA A 154 -19.29 14.08 21.53
CA ALA A 154 -20.06 13.55 20.42
C ALA A 154 -19.90 12.03 20.24
N GLY A 155 -19.04 11.38 21.05
CA GLY A 155 -18.72 9.96 20.92
C GLY A 155 -18.01 9.61 19.62
N ARG A 156 -17.23 10.55 19.05
CA ARG A 156 -16.52 10.38 17.78
C ARG A 156 -15.02 10.19 18.02
N THR A 157 -14.44 9.16 17.41
CA THR A 157 -12.99 8.88 17.45
C THR A 157 -12.47 8.70 16.04
N VAL A 158 -11.38 9.39 15.72
CA VAL A 158 -10.78 9.40 14.38
C VAL A 158 -9.35 8.87 14.44
N TYR A 159 -9.03 7.90 13.58
CA TYR A 159 -7.67 7.40 13.39
C TYR A 159 -7.16 7.74 11.99
N MET A 160 -5.87 8.04 11.90
CA MET A 160 -5.13 8.06 10.65
C MET A 160 -4.18 6.86 10.61
N ILE A 161 -4.14 6.18 9.47
CA ILE A 161 -3.22 5.08 9.21
C ILE A 161 -2.42 5.45 7.98
N SER A 162 -1.22 5.99 8.18
CA SER A 162 -0.35 6.46 7.10
C SER A 162 0.15 5.30 6.25
N ALA A 163 0.07 5.40 4.93
CA ALA A 163 0.58 4.46 3.95
C ALA A 163 2.01 4.02 4.28
N ARG A 164 2.34 2.80 3.87
CA ARG A 164 3.71 2.33 3.99
C ARG A 164 4.60 3.09 3.01
N ALA A 165 5.86 3.30 3.40
CA ALA A 165 6.85 3.91 2.52
C ALA A 165 7.04 3.13 1.19
N ASP A 166 6.86 1.81 1.24
CA ASP A 166 6.92 0.92 0.07
C ASP A 166 5.57 0.74 -0.64
N ARG A 167 4.52 1.49 -0.25
CA ARG A 167 3.15 1.37 -0.79
C ARG A 167 2.60 -0.06 -0.75
N GLY A 168 2.99 -0.85 0.25
CA GLY A 168 2.55 -2.23 0.42
C GLY A 168 3.33 -3.27 -0.39
N TRP A 169 4.32 -2.85 -1.19
CA TRP A 169 5.10 -3.79 -2.02
C TRP A 169 5.88 -4.81 -1.23
N GLY A 170 6.41 -4.49 -0.05
CA GLY A 170 7.11 -5.46 0.78
C GLY A 170 6.22 -6.63 1.19
N LEU A 171 4.95 -6.38 1.49
CA LEU A 171 3.99 -7.45 1.83
C LEU A 171 3.60 -8.27 0.59
N LYS A 172 3.41 -7.60 -0.56
CA LYS A 172 3.11 -8.25 -1.84
C LYS A 172 4.26 -9.14 -2.31
N ASP A 173 5.51 -8.69 -2.15
CA ASP A 173 6.70 -9.44 -2.54
C ASP A 173 6.88 -10.71 -1.70
N VAL A 174 6.62 -10.64 -0.40
CA VAL A 174 6.62 -11.83 0.48
C VAL A 174 5.54 -12.81 0.05
N LEU A 175 4.31 -12.34 -0.20
CA LEU A 175 3.23 -13.19 -0.70
C LEU A 175 3.60 -13.86 -2.03
N LEU A 176 4.17 -13.11 -2.97
CA LEU A 176 4.61 -13.62 -4.27
C LEU A 176 5.70 -14.69 -4.13
N ALA A 177 6.66 -14.49 -3.23
CA ALA A 177 7.71 -15.46 -2.98
C ALA A 177 7.13 -16.74 -2.36
N GLU A 178 6.32 -16.64 -1.31
CA GLU A 178 5.74 -17.80 -0.62
C GLU A 178 4.81 -18.62 -1.54
N LEU A 179 4.00 -17.95 -2.37
CA LEU A 179 3.18 -18.64 -3.38
C LEU A 179 4.06 -19.31 -4.45
N GLY A 180 5.15 -18.66 -4.86
CA GLY A 180 6.10 -19.24 -5.82
C GLY A 180 6.74 -20.52 -5.30
N ASP A 181 7.14 -20.52 -4.02
CA ASP A 181 7.72 -21.69 -3.35
C ASP A 181 6.70 -22.82 -3.16
N ALA A 182 5.43 -22.47 -2.92
CA ALA A 182 4.36 -23.44 -2.66
C ALA A 182 3.86 -24.15 -3.93
N VAL A 183 3.64 -23.41 -5.02
CA VAL A 183 2.93 -23.95 -6.20
C VAL A 183 3.69 -23.74 -7.52
N GLY A 184 4.87 -23.12 -7.47
CA GLY A 184 5.66 -22.80 -8.65
C GLY A 184 5.21 -21.51 -9.36
N ALA A 185 6.09 -20.99 -10.22
CA ALA A 185 5.92 -19.68 -10.85
C ALA A 185 4.67 -19.57 -11.73
N GLU A 186 4.31 -20.63 -12.46
CA GLU A 186 3.16 -20.62 -13.38
C GLU A 186 1.82 -20.53 -12.63
N LYS A 187 1.61 -21.42 -11.64
CA LYS A 187 0.39 -21.41 -10.82
C LYS A 187 0.27 -20.13 -10.00
N ARG A 188 1.39 -19.64 -9.44
CA ARG A 188 1.44 -18.33 -8.78
C ARG A 188 0.97 -17.22 -9.72
N ALA A 189 1.50 -17.15 -10.94
CA ALA A 189 1.13 -16.11 -11.90
C ALA A 189 -0.38 -16.16 -12.21
N LEU A 190 -0.97 -17.36 -12.34
CA LEU A 190 -2.42 -17.52 -12.49
C LEU A 190 -3.20 -17.01 -11.26
N LEU A 191 -2.81 -17.45 -10.06
CA LEU A 191 -3.47 -17.02 -8.81
C LEU A 191 -3.46 -15.50 -8.65
N MET A 192 -2.33 -14.86 -8.97
CA MET A 192 -2.18 -13.41 -8.85
C MET A 192 -3.02 -12.61 -9.85
N ARG A 193 -3.58 -13.23 -10.90
CA ARG A 193 -4.56 -12.56 -11.77
C ARG A 193 -5.88 -12.27 -11.04
N GLY A 194 -6.23 -13.12 -10.07
CA GLY A 194 -7.39 -12.94 -9.21
C GLY A 194 -7.09 -12.14 -7.94
N TYR A 195 -5.83 -11.71 -7.74
CA TYR A 195 -5.45 -10.93 -6.58
C TYR A 195 -5.95 -9.50 -6.72
N GLN A 196 -6.65 -9.04 -5.67
CA GLN A 196 -7.23 -7.69 -5.61
C GLN A 196 -6.79 -7.11 -4.27
N SER A 197 -5.68 -6.36 -4.25
CA SER A 197 -5.13 -5.85 -2.99
C SER A 197 -6.01 -4.77 -2.36
N ASN A 198 -6.78 -4.06 -3.20
CA ASN A 198 -7.79 -3.08 -2.79
C ASN A 198 -8.95 -3.68 -1.98
N ARG A 199 -9.12 -5.02 -1.96
CA ARG A 199 -10.05 -5.69 -1.03
C ARG A 199 -9.54 -5.74 0.41
N PHE A 200 -8.29 -5.41 0.63
CA PHE A 200 -7.73 -5.18 1.96
C PHE A 200 -7.62 -3.68 2.21
N PHE A 201 -7.86 -3.24 3.46
CA PHE A 201 -7.86 -1.82 3.84
C PHE A 201 -6.66 -1.07 3.26
N GLY A 202 -6.94 0.01 2.52
CA GLY A 202 -5.94 0.89 1.92
C GLY A 202 -4.94 0.15 1.03
N GLY A 203 -5.33 -0.95 0.38
CA GLY A 203 -4.48 -1.63 -0.61
C GLY A 203 -3.19 -2.24 -0.05
N PHE A 204 -3.23 -2.83 1.16
CA PHE A 204 -2.04 -3.30 1.89
C PHE A 204 -1.09 -2.14 2.31
N GLY A 205 -1.65 -0.96 2.58
CA GLY A 205 -0.86 0.23 2.92
C GLY A 205 -0.29 0.96 1.71
N ALA A 206 -0.94 0.82 0.55
CA ALA A 206 -0.71 1.66 -0.61
C ALA A 206 -1.21 3.10 -0.35
N ASP A 207 -2.38 3.23 0.27
CA ASP A 207 -3.03 4.51 0.57
C ASP A 207 -2.97 4.85 2.05
N ASP A 208 -3.09 6.15 2.34
CA ASP A 208 -3.41 6.62 3.69
C ASP A 208 -4.87 6.29 3.97
N VAL A 209 -5.20 5.91 5.21
CA VAL A 209 -6.57 5.58 5.60
C VAL A 209 -7.00 6.40 6.80
N ARG A 210 -8.07 7.18 6.64
CA ARG A 210 -8.79 7.84 7.74
C ARG A 210 -9.95 6.95 8.17
N LEU A 211 -9.94 6.49 9.42
CA LEU A 211 -11.06 5.76 10.03
C LEU A 211 -11.81 6.68 11.00
N GLU A 212 -13.13 6.60 10.98
CA GLU A 212 -13.97 7.34 11.92
C GLU A 212 -15.01 6.42 12.54
N PHE A 213 -15.01 6.38 13.87
CA PHE A 213 -15.93 5.62 14.70
C PHE A 213 -16.84 6.56 15.45
N THR A 214 -18.14 6.22 15.49
CA THR A 214 -19.15 6.99 16.21
C THR A 214 -19.87 6.08 17.20
N ALA A 215 -19.98 6.53 18.45
CA ALA A 215 -20.61 5.78 19.53
C ALA A 215 -22.05 5.40 19.17
N GLY A 216 -22.39 4.12 19.35
CA GLY A 216 -23.71 3.58 19.03
C GLY A 216 -23.98 3.35 17.54
N ALA A 217 -23.03 3.65 16.65
CA ALA A 217 -23.15 3.31 15.23
C ALA A 217 -22.87 1.81 15.00
N SER A 218 -23.62 1.19 14.08
CA SER A 218 -23.40 -0.19 13.64
C SER A 218 -22.32 -0.32 12.55
N LYS A 219 -21.83 0.81 12.06
CA LYS A 219 -20.81 0.92 11.00
C LYS A 219 -19.80 1.99 11.37
N TYR A 220 -18.57 1.82 10.91
CA TYR A 220 -17.56 2.89 10.86
C TYR A 220 -17.45 3.40 9.43
N SER A 221 -17.00 4.64 9.28
CA SER A 221 -16.64 5.19 7.97
C SER A 221 -15.13 5.14 7.77
N PHE A 222 -14.74 5.04 6.51
CA PHE A 222 -13.34 5.08 6.12
C PHE A 222 -13.16 5.88 4.84
N THR A 223 -12.04 6.59 4.76
CA THR A 223 -11.63 7.34 3.56
C THR A 223 -10.23 6.92 3.20
N TYR A 224 -10.01 6.57 1.94
CA TYR A 224 -8.67 6.39 1.39
C TYR A 224 -8.21 7.74 0.85
N LEU A 225 -7.01 8.14 1.25
CA LEU A 225 -6.40 9.39 0.85
C LEU A 225 -5.17 9.09 0.02
N ASN A 226 -4.98 9.84 -1.06
CA ASN A 226 -3.77 9.78 -1.85
C ASN A 226 -2.63 10.30 -0.96
N PRO A 227 -1.63 9.46 -0.67
CA PRO A 227 -0.57 9.80 0.27
C PRO A 227 0.47 10.80 -0.27
N LEU A 228 0.30 11.30 -1.50
CA LEU A 228 1.16 12.34 -2.09
C LEU A 228 0.59 13.74 -1.89
N ASP A 229 -0.75 13.88 -1.92
CA ASP A 229 -1.42 15.19 -1.91
C ASP A 229 -2.58 15.27 -0.90
N GLY A 230 -2.89 14.18 -0.20
CA GLY A 230 -3.96 14.07 0.78
C GLY A 230 -5.37 14.08 0.17
N SER A 231 -5.51 13.99 -1.15
CA SER A 231 -6.82 14.01 -1.80
C SER A 231 -7.59 12.70 -1.59
N ASP A 232 -8.91 12.81 -1.41
CA ASP A 232 -9.78 11.65 -1.27
C ASP A 232 -9.80 10.82 -2.56
N THR A 233 -9.40 9.55 -2.48
CA THR A 233 -9.47 8.60 -3.61
C THR A 233 -10.71 7.72 -3.52
N TYR A 234 -11.18 7.42 -2.30
CA TYR A 234 -12.35 6.60 -2.06
C TYR A 234 -12.96 6.87 -0.69
N TYR A 235 -14.29 6.82 -0.59
CA TYR A 235 -15.03 6.90 0.67
C TYR A 235 -15.99 5.72 0.80
N GLY A 236 -16.05 5.12 1.99
CA GLY A 236 -16.91 3.98 2.28
C GLY A 236 -17.32 3.88 3.74
N SER A 237 -18.14 2.86 4.02
CA SER A 237 -18.51 2.47 5.39
C SER A 237 -18.72 0.97 5.45
N SER A 238 -18.31 0.35 6.56
CA SER A 238 -18.40 -1.10 6.75
C SER A 238 -18.92 -1.46 8.14
N PRO A 239 -19.46 -2.69 8.32
CA PRO A 239 -19.96 -3.15 9.62
C PRO A 239 -18.89 -3.05 10.72
N LEU A 240 -19.29 -2.49 11.87
CA LEU A 240 -18.39 -2.33 13.02
C LEU A 240 -18.06 -3.66 13.68
N GLU A 241 -18.97 -4.64 13.61
CA GLU A 241 -18.78 -5.98 14.17
C GLU A 241 -17.59 -6.71 13.53
N GLU A 242 -17.51 -6.72 12.20
CA GLU A 242 -16.40 -7.33 11.45
C GLU A 242 -15.06 -6.65 11.75
N PHE A 243 -15.07 -5.32 11.84
CA PHE A 243 -13.89 -4.56 12.23
C PHE A 243 -13.47 -4.89 13.67
N SER A 244 -14.41 -4.93 14.60
CA SER A 244 -14.14 -5.24 16.01
C SER A 244 -13.63 -6.66 16.19
N HIS A 245 -14.16 -7.62 15.44
CA HIS A 245 -13.67 -9.01 15.46
C HIS A 245 -12.21 -9.08 15.03
N ARG A 246 -11.81 -8.30 14.02
CA ARG A 246 -10.46 -8.32 13.46
C ARG A 246 -9.45 -7.43 14.19
N PHE A 247 -9.90 -6.30 14.70
CA PHE A 247 -9.04 -5.20 15.18
C PHE A 247 -9.43 -4.66 16.55
N GLY A 248 -10.43 -5.23 17.24
CA GLY A 248 -10.98 -4.69 18.48
C GLY A 248 -9.96 -4.53 19.61
N ASP A 249 -8.89 -5.34 19.61
CA ASP A 249 -7.79 -5.23 20.58
C ASP A 249 -6.81 -4.09 20.22
N SER A 250 -6.80 -3.63 18.97
CA SER A 250 -5.85 -2.64 18.44
C SER A 250 -6.38 -1.21 18.37
N PHE A 251 -7.70 -1.02 18.40
CA PHE A 251 -8.32 0.30 18.31
C PHE A 251 -9.16 0.58 19.56
N GLU A 252 -9.30 1.84 19.93
CA GLU A 252 -10.34 2.27 20.86
C GLU A 252 -11.59 2.59 20.05
N ILE A 253 -12.63 1.79 20.24
CA ILE A 253 -13.91 1.93 19.54
C ILE A 253 -14.95 2.46 20.54
N PRO A 254 -15.48 3.68 20.36
CA PRO A 254 -16.44 4.28 21.27
C PRO A 254 -17.68 3.41 21.49
N GLY A 255 -18.02 3.17 22.76
CA GLY A 255 -19.20 2.39 23.14
C GLY A 255 -19.03 0.87 23.08
N ILE A 256 -17.85 0.37 22.71
CA ILE A 256 -17.49 -1.05 22.81
C ILE A 256 -16.44 -1.19 23.91
N SER A 257 -16.85 -1.66 25.09
CA SER A 257 -15.90 -1.99 26.16
C SER A 257 -14.97 -3.10 25.68
N ARG A 258 -13.65 -2.90 25.81
CA ARG A 258 -12.67 -3.97 25.62
C ARG A 258 -13.03 -5.10 26.58
N SER A 259 -13.19 -6.31 26.05
CA SER A 259 -13.19 -7.52 26.87
C SER A 259 -11.85 -7.55 27.60
N GLU A 260 -11.85 -7.30 28.91
CA GLU A 260 -10.70 -7.59 29.77
C GLU A 260 -10.35 -9.08 29.56
N LYS A 261 -9.21 -9.34 28.91
CA LYS A 261 -8.63 -10.69 28.81
C LYS A 261 -7.78 -10.97 30.04
#